data_AF-A0A9W4TBY9-F1
#
_entry.id   AF-A0A9W4TBY9-F1
#
_cell.length_a   1.000
_cell.length_b   1.000
_cell.length_c   1.000
_cell.angle_alpha   90.00
_cell.angle_beta   90.00
_cell.angle_gamma   90.00
#
_symmetry.space_group_name_H-M   'P 1'
#
loop_
_entity.id
_entity.type
_entity.pdbx_description
1 polymer ?
#
loop_
_entity_poly.entity_id
_entity_poly.type
_entity_poly.pdbx_seq_one_letter_code
_entity_poly.pdbx_strand_id
1 'polypeptide(L)'
;QYDLFPSSINMFKMAVYPLVKQRSCKMGLNHLRNFATVRRFFDPKNDVAFKKIFGVEQNKPLLLNFLNSILRREDDNMIEEVELLPQELTPRYEDSKKYILDVSCRDKKGHKYIVQMQNKRLSSFIQRLEYYASRTYSDQLLKGVDYLELKPVILLAIANHNIFPRKIQCISYHCNREEETNKCFLPNIS
;
A
#
# COMPACT_ATOMS: atom_id res chain seq x y z
N GLN A 1 -18.22 12.36 -15.03
CA GLN A 1 -18.06 11.10 -14.28
C GLN A 1 -16.71 10.54 -14.67
N TYR A 2 -15.69 10.72 -13.82
CA TYR A 2 -14.39 10.10 -14.04
C TYR A 2 -14.39 8.81 -13.25
N ASP A 3 -14.21 7.67 -13.92
CA ASP A 3 -13.93 6.42 -13.23
C ASP A 3 -12.72 6.66 -12.34
N LEU A 4 -12.94 6.56 -11.03
CA LEU A 4 -11.89 6.75 -10.02
C LEU A 4 -10.80 5.68 -10.15
N PHE A 5 -11.04 4.62 -10.95
CA PHE A 5 -10.08 3.58 -11.32
C PHE A 5 -10.42 3.03 -12.72
N PRO A 6 -9.68 3.37 -13.78
CA PRO A 6 -9.67 2.55 -14.99
C PRO A 6 -9.22 1.13 -14.61
N SER A 7 -9.76 0.12 -15.28
CA SER A 7 -9.47 -1.31 -15.12
C SER A 7 -7.99 -1.71 -15.32
N SER A 8 -7.13 -0.77 -15.70
CA SER A 8 -5.68 -0.96 -15.80
C SER A 8 -5.02 -0.91 -14.42
N ILE A 9 -4.40 -2.01 -14.02
CA ILE A 9 -3.65 -2.12 -12.77
C ILE A 9 -2.29 -1.40 -12.95
N ASN A 10 -2.04 -0.49 -12.02
CA ASN A 10 -1.01 0.57 -12.06
C ASN A 10 0.14 0.21 -11.09
N MET A 11 1.41 0.45 -11.46
CA MET A 11 2.65 0.10 -10.70
C MET A 11 2.83 0.82 -9.38
N PHE A 12 2.29 2.04 -9.26
CA PHE A 12 2.62 2.92 -8.16
C PHE A 12 1.38 3.66 -7.72
N LYS A 13 0.38 2.93 -7.22
CA LYS A 13 -0.67 3.55 -6.44
C LYS A 13 -0.17 3.76 -5.02
N MET A 14 0.50 4.89 -4.78
CA MET A 14 0.75 5.35 -3.41
C MET A 14 -0.54 5.98 -2.88
N ALA A 15 -1.22 5.29 -1.98
CA ALA A 15 -2.34 5.86 -1.23
C ALA A 15 -1.83 6.33 0.13
N VAL A 16 -1.85 7.64 0.38
CA VAL A 16 -1.51 8.18 1.70
C VAL A 16 -2.76 8.50 2.49
N TYR A 17 -2.94 7.85 3.64
CA TYR A 17 -4.07 8.10 4.54
C TYR A 17 -3.62 8.84 5.81
N PRO A 18 -3.83 10.17 5.89
CA PRO A 18 -3.53 10.93 7.09
C PRO A 18 -4.60 10.66 8.16
N LEU A 19 -4.23 9.97 9.24
CA LEU A 19 -5.14 9.59 10.33
C LEU A 19 -5.76 10.81 11.05
N VAL A 20 -5.13 11.98 10.94
CA VAL A 20 -5.64 13.27 11.46
C VAL A 20 -6.90 13.76 10.74
N LYS A 21 -7.25 13.24 9.55
CA LYS A 21 -8.45 13.62 8.78
C LYS A 21 -9.63 12.64 8.91
N GLN A 22 -9.53 11.65 9.80
CA GLN A 22 -10.56 10.61 10.00
C GLN A 22 -11.96 11.14 10.36
N ARG A 23 -12.07 12.29 11.04
CA ARG A 23 -13.38 12.82 11.45
C ARG A 23 -14.19 13.43 10.29
N SER A 24 -13.51 13.93 9.26
CA SER A 24 -14.13 14.62 8.12
C SER A 24 -14.38 13.72 6.91
N CYS A 25 -13.67 12.59 6.79
CA CYS A 25 -14.00 11.58 5.80
C CYS A 25 -14.93 10.52 6.39
N LYS A 26 -16.15 10.44 5.87
CA LYS A 26 -17.08 9.31 6.05
C LYS A 26 -16.59 8.03 5.34
N MET A 27 -15.28 7.77 5.36
CA MET A 27 -14.67 6.57 4.79
C MET A 27 -14.57 5.53 5.90
N GLY A 28 -15.18 4.36 5.66
CA GLY A 28 -15.40 3.29 6.62
C GLY A 28 -14.13 2.72 7.23
N LEU A 29 -13.61 3.38 8.27
CA LEU A 29 -12.76 2.75 9.27
C LEU A 29 -13.59 2.36 10.51
N ASN A 30 -14.91 2.18 10.34
CA ASN A 30 -15.75 1.57 11.37
C ASN A 30 -15.25 0.15 11.71
N HIS A 31 -14.63 -0.55 10.76
CA HIS A 31 -13.89 -1.78 11.06
C HIS A 31 -12.72 -1.54 12.01
N LEU A 32 -11.98 -0.42 11.87
CA LEU A 32 -10.95 -0.02 12.83
C LEU A 32 -11.49 0.35 14.23
N ARG A 33 -12.76 0.75 14.36
CA ARG A 33 -13.37 1.02 15.67
C ARG A 33 -13.56 -0.25 16.51
N ASN A 34 -13.79 -1.40 15.88
CA ASN A 34 -13.85 -2.69 16.58
C ASN A 34 -12.49 -3.15 17.14
N PHE A 35 -11.38 -2.50 16.77
CA PHE A 35 -10.05 -2.78 17.32
C PHE A 35 -9.90 -2.24 18.75
N ALA A 36 -10.75 -1.30 19.17
CA ALA A 36 -10.75 -0.80 20.54
C ALA A 36 -11.49 -1.73 21.51
N THR A 37 -12.41 -2.57 21.02
CA THR A 37 -13.33 -3.35 21.86
C THR A 37 -12.84 -4.77 22.15
N VAL A 38 -11.89 -5.30 21.37
CA VAL A 38 -11.29 -6.61 21.63
C VAL A 38 -9.86 -6.43 22.12
N ARG A 39 -9.73 -6.53 23.45
CA ARG A 39 -8.49 -6.51 24.26
C ARG A 39 -7.86 -5.12 24.42
N ARG A 40 -7.95 -4.62 25.64
CA ARG A 40 -7.00 -3.70 26.27
C ARG A 40 -5.58 -4.06 25.76
N PHE A 41 -4.83 -3.06 25.25
CA PHE A 41 -3.44 -3.12 24.74
C PHE A 41 -3.23 -3.35 23.22
N PHE A 42 -3.35 -2.28 22.43
CA PHE A 42 -2.27 -1.64 21.64
C PHE A 42 -2.92 -0.71 20.58
N ASP A 43 -2.45 0.53 20.45
CA ASP A 43 -2.91 1.43 19.39
C ASP A 43 -2.45 0.88 18.02
N PRO A 44 -3.35 0.56 17.07
CA PRO A 44 -2.97 0.03 15.76
C PRO A 44 -2.19 1.04 14.89
N LYS A 45 -2.06 2.30 15.34
CA LYS A 45 -1.16 3.30 14.75
C LYS A 45 0.31 3.09 15.13
N ASN A 46 0.58 2.20 16.08
CA ASN A 46 1.91 1.70 16.36
C ASN A 46 2.30 0.69 15.28
N ASP A 47 3.49 0.85 14.71
CA ASP A 47 4.08 0.01 13.66
C ASP A 47 4.16 -1.46 14.07
N VAL A 48 4.63 -1.75 15.28
CA VAL A 48 4.71 -3.12 15.84
C VAL A 48 3.32 -3.75 15.98
N ALA A 49 2.35 -2.99 16.49
CA ALA A 49 0.98 -3.47 16.62
C ALA A 49 0.34 -3.73 15.26
N PHE A 50 0.52 -2.81 14.31
CA PHE A 50 0.02 -2.92 12.95
C PHE A 50 0.55 -4.19 12.28
N LYS A 51 1.86 -4.43 12.36
CA LYS A 51 2.51 -5.64 11.85
C LYS A 51 1.98 -6.92 12.52
N LYS A 52 1.75 -6.93 13.84
CA LYS A 52 1.17 -8.10 14.53
C LYS A 52 -0.28 -8.37 14.16
N ILE A 53 -1.03 -7.33 13.84
CA ILE A 53 -2.42 -7.44 13.44
C ILE A 53 -2.54 -7.91 12.00
N PHE A 54 -1.84 -7.28 11.06
CA PHE A 54 -2.06 -7.51 9.63
C PHE A 54 -1.01 -8.41 8.97
N GLY A 55 0.12 -8.64 9.63
CA GLY A 55 1.26 -9.40 9.12
C GLY A 55 1.31 -10.87 9.55
N VAL A 56 0.22 -11.42 10.07
CA VAL A 56 0.15 -12.81 10.55
C VAL A 56 -0.94 -13.59 9.82
N GLU A 57 -0.68 -14.87 9.55
CA GLU A 57 -1.54 -15.75 8.75
C GLU A 57 -2.98 -15.82 9.27
N GLN A 58 -3.16 -15.82 10.60
CA GLN A 58 -4.47 -15.93 11.23
C GLN A 58 -5.38 -14.73 10.93
N ASN A 59 -4.79 -13.59 10.56
CA ASN A 59 -5.49 -12.34 10.32
C ASN A 59 -5.56 -11.95 8.83
N LYS A 60 -5.24 -12.86 7.90
CA LYS A 60 -5.40 -12.62 6.45
C LYS A 60 -6.80 -12.12 6.05
N PRO A 61 -7.92 -12.66 6.59
CA PRO A 61 -9.25 -12.13 6.26
C PRO A 61 -9.42 -10.65 6.65
N LEU A 62 -8.78 -10.23 7.75
CA LEU A 62 -8.80 -8.85 8.20
C LEU A 62 -8.00 -7.93 7.26
N LEU A 63 -6.83 -8.38 6.80
CA LEU A 63 -6.04 -7.68 5.79
C LEU A 63 -6.80 -7.55 4.46
N LEU A 64 -7.44 -8.63 4.00
CA LEU A 64 -8.23 -8.65 2.77
C LEU A 64 -9.34 -7.59 2.81
N ASN A 65 -10.15 -7.59 3.87
CA ASN A 65 -11.23 -6.63 4.07
C ASN A 65 -10.71 -5.20 4.14
N PHE A 66 -9.57 -4.99 4.82
CA PHE A 66 -8.93 -3.70 4.91
C PHE A 66 -8.49 -3.18 3.53
N LEU A 67 -7.81 -4.00 2.73
CA LEU A 67 -7.34 -3.65 1.39
C LEU A 67 -8.51 -3.31 0.45
N ASN A 68 -9.55 -4.15 0.40
CA ASN A 68 -10.72 -3.88 -0.43
C ASN A 68 -11.41 -2.57 -0.04
N SER A 69 -11.58 -2.33 1.27
CA SER A 69 -12.21 -1.11 1.79
C SER A 69 -11.42 0.16 1.45
N ILE A 70 -10.10 0.16 1.71
CA ILE A 70 -9.29 1.37 1.55
C ILE A 70 -8.95 1.66 0.08
N LEU A 71 -8.84 0.63 -0.74
CA LEU A 71 -8.66 0.78 -2.18
C LEU A 71 -10.00 1.00 -2.92
N ARG A 72 -11.13 0.99 -2.21
CA ARG A 72 -12.48 1.13 -2.78
C ARG A 72 -12.72 0.15 -3.93
N ARG A 73 -12.36 -1.11 -3.70
CA ARG A 73 -12.62 -2.19 -4.64
C ARG A 73 -14.03 -2.70 -4.37
N GLU A 74 -14.80 -2.82 -5.44
CA GLU A 74 -16.19 -3.23 -5.46
C GLU A 74 -16.38 -4.20 -6.63
N ASP A 75 -17.44 -5.02 -6.55
CA ASP A 75 -17.83 -5.97 -7.59
C ASP A 75 -16.65 -6.81 -8.14
N ASP A 76 -16.47 -6.85 -9.45
CA ASP A 76 -15.49 -7.69 -10.15
C ASP A 76 -14.02 -7.29 -9.91
N ASN A 77 -13.76 -6.15 -9.24
CA ASN A 77 -12.41 -5.69 -8.92
C ASN A 77 -11.97 -6.04 -7.49
N MET A 78 -12.82 -6.72 -6.71
CA MET A 78 -12.50 -7.19 -5.37
C MET A 78 -11.26 -8.11 -5.38
N ILE A 79 -10.41 -7.92 -4.36
CA ILE A 79 -9.36 -8.89 -4.04
C ILE A 79 -10.06 -10.04 -3.33
N GLU A 80 -10.01 -11.23 -3.92
CA GLU A 80 -10.65 -12.44 -3.38
C GLU A 80 -9.80 -13.13 -2.32
N GLU A 81 -8.49 -13.05 -2.48
CA GLU A 81 -7.53 -13.77 -1.63
C GLU A 81 -6.19 -13.05 -1.65
N VAL A 82 -5.47 -13.16 -0.54
CA VAL A 82 -4.09 -12.71 -0.40
C VAL A 82 -3.23 -13.78 0.27
N GLU A 83 -2.01 -13.92 -0.21
CA GLU A 83 -0.91 -14.65 0.41
C GLU A 83 0.03 -13.66 1.08
N LEU A 84 0.37 -13.83 2.36
CA LEU A 84 1.37 -12.98 3.00
C LEU A 84 2.76 -13.33 2.46
N LEU A 85 3.53 -12.29 2.16
CA LEU A 85 4.91 -12.42 1.72
C LEU A 85 5.87 -12.09 2.88
N PRO A 86 7.13 -12.57 2.81
CA PRO A 86 8.16 -12.19 3.76
C PRO A 86 8.29 -10.66 3.89
N GLN A 87 8.32 -10.21 5.13
CA GLN A 87 8.35 -8.78 5.47
C GLN A 87 9.77 -8.23 5.57
N GLU A 88 10.73 -9.09 5.90
CA GLU A 88 12.15 -8.77 5.89
C GLU A 88 12.77 -9.47 4.69
N LEU A 89 13.23 -8.67 3.74
CA LEU A 89 13.86 -9.18 2.54
C LEU A 89 15.37 -9.03 2.67
N THR A 90 16.08 -10.14 2.46
CA THR A 90 17.53 -10.12 2.39
C THR A 90 17.96 -9.29 1.18
N PRO A 91 18.89 -8.32 1.36
CA PRO A 91 19.42 -7.57 0.24
C PRO A 91 20.05 -8.52 -0.80
N ARG A 92 19.78 -8.29 -2.09
CA ARG A 92 20.36 -9.12 -3.18
C ARG A 92 21.87 -8.92 -3.34
N TYR A 93 22.39 -7.78 -2.87
CA TYR A 93 23.80 -7.43 -2.87
C TYR A 93 24.18 -7.00 -1.46
N GLU A 94 25.38 -7.32 -1.00
CA GLU A 94 25.82 -7.04 0.38
C GLU A 94 25.72 -5.55 0.72
N ASP A 95 26.02 -4.68 -0.23
CA ASP A 95 25.98 -3.21 -0.05
C ASP A 95 24.58 -2.60 -0.24
N SER A 96 23.56 -3.42 -0.54
CA SER A 96 22.20 -2.91 -0.72
C SER A 96 21.55 -2.60 0.62
N LYS A 97 20.82 -1.48 0.66
CA LYS A 97 20.08 -1.05 1.84
C LYS A 97 19.01 -2.09 2.23
N LYS A 98 18.98 -2.48 3.50
CA LYS A 98 17.90 -3.32 4.04
C LYS A 98 16.55 -2.64 3.85
N TYR A 99 15.58 -3.43 3.42
CA TYR A 99 14.22 -3.02 3.17
C TYR A 99 13.27 -3.90 3.99
N ILE A 100 12.59 -3.30 4.95
CA ILE A 100 11.67 -3.97 5.88
C ILE A 100 10.26 -3.41 5.67
N LEU A 101 9.33 -4.31 5.49
CA LEU A 101 7.91 -4.05 5.28
C LEU A 101 7.12 -4.30 6.57
N ASP A 102 6.14 -3.44 6.85
CA ASP A 102 5.20 -3.71 7.94
C ASP A 102 4.24 -4.83 7.55
N VAL A 103 3.73 -4.81 6.30
CA VAL A 103 2.91 -5.85 5.69
C VAL A 103 3.20 -5.94 4.20
N SER A 104 3.33 -7.17 3.69
CA SER A 104 3.49 -7.49 2.27
C SER A 104 2.59 -8.66 1.92
N CYS A 105 1.87 -8.59 0.81
CA CYS A 105 1.06 -9.71 0.34
C CYS A 105 0.91 -9.72 -1.19
N ARG A 106 0.41 -10.84 -1.73
CA ARG A 106 0.15 -11.04 -3.15
C ARG A 106 -1.25 -11.58 -3.37
N ASP A 107 -1.95 -11.10 -4.39
CA ASP A 107 -3.26 -11.65 -4.80
C ASP A 107 -3.13 -12.78 -5.83
N LYS A 108 -4.24 -13.45 -6.16
CA LYS A 108 -4.30 -14.51 -7.19
C LYS A 108 -3.86 -14.08 -8.58
N LYS A 109 -3.94 -12.78 -8.90
CA LYS A 109 -3.51 -12.22 -10.19
C LYS A 109 -2.01 -11.89 -10.20
N GLY A 110 -1.33 -12.10 -9.07
CA GLY A 110 0.09 -11.85 -8.88
C GLY A 110 0.42 -10.40 -8.51
N HIS A 111 -0.57 -9.53 -8.30
CA HIS A 111 -0.33 -8.17 -7.84
C HIS A 111 0.24 -8.19 -6.42
N LYS A 112 1.25 -7.37 -6.18
CA LYS A 112 1.85 -7.22 -4.85
C LYS A 112 1.28 -6.00 -4.14
N TYR A 113 1.01 -6.13 -2.86
CA TYR A 113 0.53 -5.05 -2.01
C TYR A 113 1.48 -4.85 -0.84
N ILE A 114 1.88 -3.61 -0.64
CA ILE A 114 2.69 -3.16 0.47
C ILE A 114 1.81 -2.27 1.34
N VAL A 115 1.72 -2.54 2.64
CA VAL A 115 1.04 -1.62 3.57
C VAL A 115 2.04 -1.17 4.63
N GLN A 116 2.23 0.14 4.74
CA GLN A 116 3.18 0.77 5.66
C GLN A 116 2.48 1.70 6.64
N MET A 117 2.72 1.52 7.93
CA MET A 117 2.25 2.38 9.00
C MET A 117 3.40 3.28 9.48
N GLN A 118 3.21 4.59 9.39
CA GLN A 118 4.22 5.55 9.79
C GLN A 118 3.67 6.58 10.79
N ASN A 119 3.98 6.34 12.06
CA ASN A 119 3.60 7.27 13.13
C ASN A 119 4.56 8.47 13.21
N LYS A 120 5.89 8.23 13.12
CA LYS A 120 6.91 9.29 13.23
C LYS A 120 6.97 10.13 11.96
N ARG A 121 7.13 11.45 12.13
CA ARG A 121 7.43 12.37 11.02
C ARG A 121 8.88 12.22 10.60
N LEU A 122 9.12 11.65 9.42
CA LEU A 122 10.44 11.49 8.84
C LEU A 122 10.49 12.23 7.50
N SER A 123 11.50 13.10 7.32
CA SER A 123 11.70 13.82 6.05
C SER A 123 11.96 12.86 4.89
N SER A 124 12.59 11.73 5.17
CA SER A 124 12.91 10.67 4.20
C SER A 124 11.77 9.69 3.93
N PHE A 125 10.57 9.90 4.48
CA PHE A 125 9.50 8.91 4.39
C PHE A 125 9.08 8.64 2.95
N ILE A 126 8.89 9.69 2.14
CA ILE A 126 8.49 9.54 0.73
C ILE A 126 9.55 8.79 -0.07
N GLN A 127 10.82 9.19 0.02
CA GLN A 127 11.91 8.51 -0.69
C GLN A 127 12.02 7.04 -0.28
N ARG A 128 11.71 6.71 0.98
CA ARG A 128 11.66 5.32 1.44
C ARG A 128 10.52 4.54 0.80
N LEU A 129 9.32 5.12 0.68
CA LEU A 129 8.20 4.47 0.00
C LEU A 129 8.49 4.22 -1.48
N GLU A 130 9.08 5.20 -2.16
CA GLU A 130 9.52 5.08 -3.56
C GLU A 130 10.53 3.95 -3.72
N TYR A 131 11.55 3.91 -2.85
CA TYR A 131 12.55 2.85 -2.83
C TYR A 131 11.91 1.46 -2.63
N TYR A 132 10.96 1.36 -1.69
CA TYR A 132 10.29 0.11 -1.34
C TYR A 132 9.44 -0.45 -2.48
N ALA A 133 8.64 0.39 -3.14
CA ALA A 133 7.83 -0.04 -4.27
C ALA A 133 8.72 -0.41 -5.48
N SER A 134 9.71 0.43 -5.80
CA SER A 134 10.63 0.22 -6.92
C SER A 134 11.38 -1.10 -6.76
N ARG A 135 11.88 -1.37 -5.55
CA ARG A 135 12.58 -2.60 -5.24
C ARG A 135 11.68 -3.82 -5.34
N THR A 136 10.47 -3.76 -4.78
CA THR A 136 9.49 -4.84 -4.87
C THR A 136 9.10 -5.13 -6.31
N TYR A 137 9.04 -4.10 -7.15
CA TYR A 137 8.75 -4.24 -8.57
C TYR A 137 9.91 -4.92 -9.32
N SER A 138 11.14 -4.43 -9.15
CA SER A 138 12.33 -4.97 -9.83
C SER A 138 12.67 -6.40 -9.41
N ASP A 139 12.39 -6.76 -8.15
CA ASP A 139 12.70 -8.09 -7.61
C ASP A 139 11.71 -9.18 -8.08
N GLN A 140 10.70 -8.84 -8.89
CA GLN A 140 9.76 -9.82 -9.47
C GLN A 140 10.39 -10.71 -10.53
N LEU A 141 11.33 -10.17 -11.31
CA LEU A 141 11.88 -10.87 -12.46
C LEU A 141 13.23 -11.50 -12.16
N LEU A 142 13.36 -12.75 -12.60
CA LEU A 142 14.63 -13.46 -12.66
C LEU A 142 15.26 -13.28 -14.05
N LYS A 143 16.56 -13.59 -14.16
CA LYS A 143 17.29 -13.53 -15.42
C LYS A 143 16.62 -14.45 -16.45
N GLY A 144 16.33 -13.91 -17.63
CA GLY A 144 15.73 -14.66 -18.75
C GLY A 144 14.20 -14.71 -18.75
N VAL A 145 13.53 -14.11 -17.76
CA VAL A 145 12.06 -13.94 -17.77
C VAL A 145 11.69 -12.71 -18.57
N ASP A 146 10.64 -12.81 -19.39
CA ASP A 146 10.11 -11.69 -20.17
C ASP A 146 9.60 -10.57 -19.27
N TYR A 147 9.87 -9.32 -19.66
CA TYR A 147 9.37 -8.13 -18.98
C TYR A 147 7.83 -8.05 -18.95
N LEU A 148 7.14 -8.72 -19.87
CA LEU A 148 5.67 -8.84 -19.88
C LEU A 148 5.11 -9.57 -18.65
N GLU A 149 5.94 -10.33 -17.92
CA GLU A 149 5.53 -11.03 -16.70
C GLU A 149 5.46 -10.12 -15.46
N LEU A 150 5.93 -8.88 -15.55
CA LEU A 150 5.87 -7.93 -14.43
C LEU A 150 4.43 -7.69 -14.00
N LYS A 151 4.19 -7.90 -12.70
CA LYS A 151 2.90 -7.58 -12.09
C LYS A 151 2.97 -6.25 -11.35
N PRO A 152 1.85 -5.53 -11.29
CA PRO A 152 1.78 -4.29 -10.52
C PRO A 152 2.08 -4.43 -9.03
N VAL A 153 2.59 -3.33 -8.47
CA VAL A 153 2.82 -3.14 -7.03
C VAL A 153 1.91 -2.02 -6.53
N ILE A 154 1.20 -2.25 -5.43
CA ILE A 154 0.32 -1.25 -4.82
C ILE A 154 0.89 -0.92 -3.44
N LEU A 155 1.28 0.33 -3.22
CA LEU A 155 1.83 0.78 -1.94
C LEU A 155 0.81 1.64 -1.19
N LEU A 156 0.32 1.15 -0.06
CA LEU A 156 -0.54 1.88 0.84
C LEU A 156 0.29 2.40 2.02
N ALA A 157 0.39 3.71 2.15
CA ALA A 157 1.06 4.37 3.27
C ALA A 157 0.04 5.02 4.20
N ILE A 158 0.04 4.62 5.46
CA ILE A 158 -0.83 5.17 6.49
C ILE A 158 0.04 6.03 7.40
N ALA A 159 -0.27 7.32 7.51
CA ALA A 159 0.56 8.24 8.26
C ALA A 159 -0.25 8.96 9.33
N ASN A 160 0.33 9.11 10.51
CA ASN A 160 -0.31 9.86 11.61
C ASN A 160 -0.07 11.37 11.53
N HIS A 161 0.49 11.86 10.43
CA HIS A 161 0.75 13.27 10.18
C HIS A 161 0.44 13.62 8.72
N ASN A 162 0.31 14.92 8.44
CA ASN A 162 0.15 15.39 7.07
C ASN A 162 1.48 15.28 6.34
N ILE A 163 1.53 14.40 5.35
CA ILE A 163 2.68 14.25 4.44
C ILE A 163 2.60 15.25 3.30
N PHE A 164 1.38 15.67 2.95
CA PHE A 164 1.11 16.58 1.84
C PHE A 164 0.40 17.86 2.29
N PRO A 165 0.36 18.90 1.43
CA PRO A 165 -0.37 20.13 1.70
C PRO A 165 -1.85 19.90 2.05
N ARG A 166 -2.44 20.83 2.82
CA ARG A 166 -3.79 20.65 3.42
C ARG A 166 -4.92 20.38 2.41
N LYS A 167 -4.76 20.80 1.15
CA LYS A 167 -5.78 20.70 0.08
C LYS A 167 -6.05 19.27 -0.42
N ILE A 168 -5.26 18.27 -0.03
CA ILE A 168 -5.45 16.89 -0.49
C ILE A 168 -6.58 16.19 0.29
N GLN A 169 -7.36 15.34 -0.39
CA GLN A 169 -8.40 14.50 0.20
C GLN A 169 -7.81 13.46 1.17
N CYS A 170 -8.65 12.63 1.79
CA CYS A 170 -8.20 11.63 2.77
C CYS A 170 -7.41 10.47 2.16
N ILE A 171 -7.52 10.26 0.85
CA ILE A 171 -6.59 9.43 0.10
C ILE A 171 -6.00 10.32 -1.00
N SER A 172 -4.69 10.38 -1.04
CA SER A 172 -3.93 10.92 -2.17
C SER A 172 -3.54 9.77 -3.07
N TYR A 173 -3.89 9.81 -4.36
CA TYR A 173 -3.39 8.86 -5.36
C TYR A 173 -2.32 9.54 -6.19
N HIS A 174 -1.18 8.88 -6.35
CA HIS A 174 -0.07 9.36 -7.16
C HIS A 174 0.08 8.44 -8.38
N CYS A 175 0.33 9.03 -9.55
CA CYS A 175 0.50 8.33 -10.82
C CYS A 175 1.48 9.13 -11.68
N ASN A 176 2.28 8.46 -12.52
CA ASN A 176 3.15 9.19 -13.45
C ASN A 176 2.31 9.75 -14.59
N ARG A 177 2.63 10.99 -14.97
CA ARG A 177 1.94 11.74 -16.01
C ARG A 177 2.98 12.45 -16.83
N GLU A 178 2.76 12.49 -18.13
CA GLU A 178 3.53 13.33 -19.03
C GLU A 178 3.25 14.80 -18.72
N GLU A 179 4.29 15.63 -18.78
CA GLU A 179 4.32 16.97 -18.20
C GLU A 179 3.38 17.94 -18.92
N GLU A 180 3.36 17.93 -20.26
CA GLU A 180 2.59 18.89 -21.04
C GLU A 180 1.11 18.50 -21.12
N THR A 181 0.83 17.23 -21.40
CA THR A 181 -0.51 16.71 -21.64
C THR A 181 -1.22 16.25 -20.36
N ASN A 182 -0.48 16.06 -19.27
CA ASN A 182 -0.96 15.50 -18.01
C ASN A 182 -1.59 14.09 -18.16
N LYS A 183 -1.26 13.40 -19.26
CA LYS A 183 -1.76 12.04 -19.57
C LYS A 183 -0.79 10.98 -19.04
N CYS A 184 -1.35 9.86 -18.60
CA CYS A 184 -0.59 8.69 -18.19
C CYS A 184 -0.37 7.77 -19.41
N PHE A 185 0.84 7.81 -19.98
CA PHE A 185 1.24 6.89 -21.06
C PHE A 185 1.98 5.64 -20.55
N LEU A 186 2.30 5.62 -19.25
CA LEU A 186 3.05 4.55 -18.61
C LEU A 186 2.15 3.85 -17.58
N PRO A 187 1.07 3.16 -18.00
CA PRO A 187 0.09 2.58 -17.07
C PRO A 187 0.74 1.57 -16.13
N ASN A 188 1.70 0.80 -16.66
CA ASN A 188 2.43 -0.19 -15.90
C ASN A 188 3.50 0.40 -14.97
N ILE A 189 3.75 1.74 -14.97
CA ILE A 189 4.62 2.51 -14.04
C ILE A 189 3.82 3.45 -13.12
N SER A 190 2.60 3.81 -13.49
CA SER A 190 1.80 4.87 -12.85
C SER A 190 0.79 4.35 -11.85
#